data_AF-A0A7G8WMV1-F1
#
_entry.id   AF-A0A7G8WMV1-F1
#
_cell.length_a   1.000
_cell.length_b   1.000
_cell.length_c   1.000
_cell.angle_alpha   90.00
_cell.angle_beta   90.00
_cell.angle_gamma   90.00
#
_symmetry.space_group_name_H-M   'P 1'
#
loop_
_entity.id
_entity.type
_entity.pdbx_description
1 polymer ?
#
loop_
_entity_poly.entity_id
_entity_poly.type
_entity_poly.pdbx_seq_one_letter_code
_entity_poly.pdbx_strand_id
1 'polypeptide(L)'
;MSRKYAFIASEEGHYPLHLMFRWAKVSKSGFYEWKGRGPSYTSRRRTHLARLITALFEASDGTYGYRRVHADLLRSGYWADDDTVRQIMRELDLVPCQPRPFRPVTTIAGDTGQTPDLVKRHFNAVVPGTKLVGDITYIPTWEGWLYLATVLDCATKKVVGYAMADHMRASLVVDALKMAARNVRIVPDVSIFQALVTFSWVV
;
A
#
# COMPACT_ATOMS: atom_id res chain seq x y z
N MET A 1 -30.07 27.20 -7.98
CA MET A 1 -30.86 28.29 -7.36
C MET A 1 -30.10 29.03 -6.26
N SER A 2 -29.42 28.34 -5.33
CA SER A 2 -28.68 28.93 -4.20
C SER A 2 -27.63 30.00 -4.55
N ARG A 3 -26.87 29.83 -5.65
CA ARG A 3 -25.71 30.69 -5.97
C ARG A 3 -26.06 32.17 -6.19
N LYS A 4 -27.24 32.47 -6.77
CA LYS A 4 -27.73 33.84 -6.96
C LYS A 4 -28.08 34.50 -5.63
N TYR A 5 -28.75 33.77 -4.73
CA TYR A 5 -29.07 34.28 -3.41
C TYR A 5 -27.83 34.42 -2.52
N ALA A 6 -26.87 33.50 -2.62
CA ALA A 6 -25.58 33.60 -1.93
C ALA A 6 -24.79 34.85 -2.34
N PHE A 7 -24.75 35.16 -3.64
CA PHE A 7 -24.14 36.40 -4.15
C PHE A 7 -24.89 37.66 -3.68
N ILE A 8 -26.22 37.62 -3.66
CA ILE A 8 -27.00 38.76 -3.17
C ILE A 8 -26.77 39.01 -1.68
N ALA A 9 -26.62 37.94 -0.89
CA ALA A 9 -26.32 38.04 0.53
C ALA A 9 -24.89 38.53 0.82
N SER A 10 -23.90 38.17 -0.01
CA SER A 10 -22.51 38.66 0.18
C SER A 10 -22.34 40.14 -0.11
N GLU A 11 -23.20 40.73 -0.94
CA GLU A 11 -23.18 42.14 -1.32
C GLU A 11 -24.27 42.97 -0.59
N GLU A 12 -24.91 42.37 0.42
CA GLU A 12 -25.89 43.03 1.27
C GLU A 12 -25.22 44.16 2.07
N GLY A 13 -25.65 45.41 1.84
CA GLY A 13 -25.06 46.60 2.45
C GLY A 13 -24.21 47.45 1.49
N HIS A 14 -23.72 46.87 0.38
CA HIS A 14 -23.04 47.62 -0.68
C HIS A 14 -24.01 48.16 -1.74
N TYR A 15 -25.08 47.41 -2.03
CA TYR A 15 -26.07 47.77 -3.04
C TYR A 15 -27.51 47.63 -2.54
N PRO A 16 -28.47 48.41 -3.07
CA PRO A 16 -29.87 48.23 -2.75
C PRO A 16 -30.40 46.86 -3.21
N LEU A 17 -30.87 46.04 -2.26
CA LEU A 17 -31.34 44.66 -2.51
C LEU A 17 -32.43 44.57 -3.59
N HIS A 18 -33.31 45.56 -3.71
CA HIS A 18 -34.37 45.56 -4.72
C HIS A 18 -33.83 45.63 -6.17
N LEU A 19 -32.70 46.31 -6.40
CA LEU A 19 -32.03 46.35 -7.70
C LEU A 19 -31.38 45.00 -8.00
N MET A 20 -30.75 44.41 -7.00
CA MET A 20 -30.10 43.11 -7.13
C MET A 20 -31.11 41.99 -7.43
N PHE A 21 -32.28 42.00 -6.78
CA PHE A 21 -33.37 41.07 -7.10
C PHE A 21 -33.82 41.23 -8.56
N ARG A 22 -33.93 42.47 -9.04
CA ARG A 22 -34.31 42.79 -10.43
C ARG A 22 -33.27 42.31 -11.43
N TRP A 23 -31.99 42.64 -11.22
CA TRP A 23 -30.90 42.28 -12.11
C TRP A 23 -30.66 40.76 -12.16
N ALA A 24 -30.71 40.10 -11.00
CA ALA A 24 -30.53 38.65 -10.93
C ALA A 24 -31.77 37.85 -11.39
N LYS A 25 -32.91 38.53 -11.62
CA LYS A 25 -34.23 37.95 -11.93
C LYS A 25 -34.66 36.90 -10.90
N VAL A 26 -34.65 37.27 -9.62
CA VAL A 26 -35.04 36.41 -8.49
C VAL A 26 -36.08 37.09 -7.60
N SER A 27 -36.86 36.32 -6.85
CA SER A 27 -37.91 36.87 -5.98
C SER A 27 -37.37 37.28 -4.61
N LYS A 28 -37.94 38.34 -4.04
CA LYS A 28 -37.66 38.78 -2.66
C LYS A 28 -38.04 37.70 -1.65
N SER A 29 -39.23 37.11 -1.78
CA SER A 29 -39.71 36.06 -0.86
C SER A 29 -38.80 34.83 -0.89
N GLY A 30 -38.33 34.41 -2.05
CA GLY A 30 -37.40 33.29 -2.19
C GLY A 30 -36.01 33.57 -1.59
N PHE A 31 -35.55 34.82 -1.60
CA PHE A 31 -34.31 35.20 -0.93
C PHE A 31 -34.43 35.08 0.59
N TYR A 32 -35.50 35.60 1.20
CA TYR A 32 -35.69 35.52 2.65
C TYR A 32 -36.01 34.09 3.11
N GLU A 33 -36.76 33.32 2.32
CA GLU A 33 -36.96 31.90 2.58
C GLU A 33 -35.63 31.14 2.54
N TRP A 34 -34.79 31.39 1.53
CA TRP A 34 -33.44 30.82 1.44
C TRP A 34 -32.54 31.26 2.62
N LYS A 35 -32.60 32.53 3.01
CA LYS A 35 -31.80 33.11 4.11
C LYS A 35 -32.22 32.55 5.47
N GLY A 36 -33.51 32.25 5.66
CA GLY A 36 -34.04 31.61 6.87
C GLY A 36 -34.00 30.08 6.86
N ARG A 37 -33.66 29.45 5.72
CA ARG A 37 -33.65 27.99 5.59
C ARG A 37 -32.42 27.42 6.29
N GLY A 38 -32.64 26.64 7.35
CA GLY A 38 -31.59 25.87 8.00
C GLY A 38 -30.97 24.80 7.08
N PRO A 39 -29.86 24.16 7.51
CA PRO A 39 -29.21 23.13 6.71
C PRO A 39 -30.17 21.97 6.43
N SER A 40 -30.22 21.54 5.17
CA SER A 40 -31.04 20.40 4.76
C SER A 40 -30.62 19.13 5.49
N TYR A 41 -31.53 18.15 5.57
CA TYR A 41 -31.20 16.84 6.14
C TYR A 41 -29.95 16.23 5.51
N THR A 42 -29.82 16.31 4.17
CA THR A 42 -28.64 15.85 3.43
C THR A 42 -27.37 16.58 3.84
N SER A 43 -27.42 17.90 4.02
CA SER A 43 -26.28 18.70 4.48
C SER A 43 -25.86 18.31 5.90
N ARG A 44 -26.82 18.19 6.82
CA ARG A 44 -26.57 17.72 8.20
C ARG A 44 -25.96 16.33 8.23
N ARG A 45 -26.49 15.40 7.42
CA ARG A 45 -25.95 14.04 7.28
C ARG A 45 -24.53 14.05 6.74
N ARG A 46 -24.24 14.86 5.70
CA ARG A 46 -22.88 14.98 5.15
C ARG A 46 -21.90 15.52 6.18
N THR A 47 -22.29 16.54 6.95
CA THR A 47 -21.47 17.06 8.06
C THR A 47 -21.23 16.01 9.15
N HIS A 48 -22.23 15.20 9.47
CA HIS A 48 -22.07 14.11 10.44
C HIS A 48 -21.11 13.03 9.93
N LEU A 49 -21.27 12.60 8.68
CA LEU A 49 -20.36 11.64 8.03
C LEU A 49 -18.93 12.17 7.95
N ALA A 50 -18.73 13.45 7.64
CA ALA A 50 -17.43 14.09 7.62
C ALA A 50 -16.69 13.94 8.95
N ARG A 51 -17.37 14.19 10.07
CA ARG A 51 -16.77 14.02 11.42
C ARG A 51 -16.37 12.57 11.70
N LEU A 52 -17.21 11.60 11.33
CA LEU A 52 -16.92 10.18 11.53
C LEU A 52 -15.74 9.73 10.66
N ILE A 53 -15.71 10.14 9.39
CA ILE A 53 -14.65 9.83 8.43
C ILE A 53 -13.31 10.37 8.93
N THR A 54 -13.28 11.63 9.40
CA THR A 54 -12.06 12.21 9.99
C THR A 54 -11.58 11.43 11.21
N ALA A 55 -12.48 11.11 12.15
CA ALA A 55 -12.11 10.34 13.34
C ALA A 55 -11.57 8.94 13.01
N LEU A 56 -12.19 8.24 12.05
CA LEU A 56 -11.71 6.93 11.59
C LEU A 56 -10.36 7.02 10.87
N PHE A 57 -10.14 8.07 10.09
CA PHE A 57 -8.88 8.31 9.41
C PHE A 57 -7.75 8.59 10.41
N GLU A 58 -7.99 9.46 11.40
CA GLU A 58 -7.04 9.76 12.47
C GLU A 58 -6.72 8.53 13.33
N ALA A 59 -7.73 7.74 13.69
CA ALA A 59 -7.55 6.48 14.43
C ALA A 59 -6.71 5.43 13.67
N SER A 60 -6.53 5.61 12.36
CA SER A 60 -5.70 4.75 11.51
C SER A 60 -4.28 5.29 11.28
N ASP A 61 -3.87 6.33 12.03
CA ASP A 61 -2.63 7.10 11.82
C ASP A 61 -2.52 7.65 10.38
N GLY A 62 -3.66 7.95 9.77
CA GLY A 62 -3.74 8.41 8.38
C GLY A 62 -3.32 7.38 7.34
N THR A 63 -3.26 6.09 7.67
CA THR A 63 -2.84 5.04 6.72
C THR A 63 -3.99 4.52 5.86
N TYR A 64 -5.24 4.74 6.25
CA TYR A 64 -6.41 4.16 5.58
C TYR A 64 -6.92 5.07 4.46
N GLY A 65 -6.96 4.54 3.24
CA GLY A 65 -7.69 5.16 2.14
C GLY A 65 -9.21 4.93 2.24
N TYR A 66 -9.97 5.59 1.35
CA TYR A 66 -11.45 5.61 1.40
C TYR A 66 -12.12 4.24 1.47
N ARG A 67 -11.56 3.20 0.84
CA ARG A 67 -12.11 1.83 0.91
C ARG A 67 -12.06 1.24 2.32
N ARG A 68 -10.96 1.46 3.05
CA ARG A 68 -10.79 0.95 4.41
C ARG A 68 -11.62 1.76 5.40
N VAL A 69 -11.61 3.08 5.24
CA VAL A 69 -12.47 3.98 6.03
C VAL A 69 -13.95 3.66 5.83
N HIS A 70 -14.39 3.40 4.60
CA HIS A 70 -15.75 2.96 4.30
C HIS A 70 -16.11 1.64 5.00
N ALA A 71 -15.20 0.66 4.99
CA ALA A 71 -15.39 -0.60 5.69
C ALA A 71 -15.46 -0.45 7.22
N ASP A 72 -14.68 0.46 7.82
CA ASP A 72 -14.77 0.79 9.25
C ASP A 72 -16.06 1.52 9.59
N LEU A 73 -16.49 2.45 8.73
CA LEU A 73 -17.73 3.21 8.88
C LEU A 73 -18.95 2.29 8.87
N LEU A 74 -18.98 1.32 7.95
CA LEU A 74 -20.01 0.28 7.89
C LEU A 74 -20.01 -0.61 9.14
N ARG A 75 -18.82 -1.04 9.60
CA ARG A 75 -18.69 -1.82 10.85
C ARG A 75 -19.14 -1.05 12.09
N SER A 76 -19.03 0.27 12.06
CA SER A 76 -19.50 1.18 13.11
C SER A 76 -21.01 1.46 13.03
N GLY A 77 -21.74 0.83 12.09
CA GLY A 77 -23.19 0.95 11.93
C GLY A 77 -23.65 2.12 11.07
N TYR A 78 -22.73 2.87 10.45
CA TYR A 78 -23.06 4.03 9.63
C TYR A 78 -23.05 3.68 8.15
N TRP A 79 -24.22 3.73 7.53
CA TRP A 79 -24.37 3.48 6.10
C TRP A 79 -24.06 4.72 5.26
N ALA A 80 -23.10 4.58 4.35
CA ALA A 80 -22.79 5.53 3.29
C ALA A 80 -22.27 4.77 2.05
N ASP A 81 -22.47 5.37 0.88
CA ASP A 81 -21.87 4.91 -0.37
C ASP A 81 -20.36 5.18 -0.39
N ASP A 82 -19.57 4.34 -1.06
CA ASP A 82 -18.11 4.47 -1.08
C ASP A 82 -17.64 5.72 -1.84
N ASP A 83 -18.38 6.17 -2.85
CA ASP A 83 -18.12 7.44 -3.54
C ASP A 83 -18.42 8.63 -2.65
N THR A 84 -19.44 8.53 -1.78
CA THR A 84 -19.70 9.58 -0.77
C THR A 84 -18.53 9.72 0.20
N VAL A 85 -17.97 8.61 0.68
CA VAL A 85 -16.77 8.62 1.53
C VAL A 85 -15.57 9.21 0.77
N ARG A 86 -15.36 8.78 -0.47
CA ARG A 86 -14.28 9.28 -1.34
C ARG A 86 -14.38 10.79 -1.57
N GLN A 87 -15.57 11.32 -1.87
CA GLN A 87 -15.78 12.75 -2.07
C GLN A 87 -15.51 13.55 -0.79
N ILE A 88 -16.02 13.09 0.35
CA ILE A 88 -15.80 13.77 1.63
C ILE A 88 -14.31 13.78 1.99
N MET A 89 -13.60 12.66 1.83
CA MET A 89 -12.15 12.62 2.06
C MET A 89 -11.38 13.58 1.15
N ARG A 90 -11.79 13.71 -0.13
CA ARG A 90 -11.20 14.68 -1.06
C ARG A 90 -11.48 16.13 -0.66
N GLU A 91 -12.70 16.44 -0.24
CA GLU A 91 -13.09 17.78 0.21
C GLU A 91 -12.34 18.21 1.47
N LEU A 92 -11.98 17.26 2.33
CA LEU A 92 -11.25 17.47 3.57
C LEU A 92 -9.72 17.29 3.44
N ASP A 93 -9.22 17.05 2.23
CA ASP A 93 -7.81 16.78 1.95
C ASP A 93 -7.20 15.63 2.79
N LEU A 94 -8.00 14.59 3.06
CA LEU A 94 -7.57 13.41 3.80
C LEU A 94 -6.82 12.45 2.87
N VAL A 95 -5.52 12.67 2.74
CA VAL A 95 -4.63 11.87 1.88
C VAL A 95 -3.98 10.75 2.69
N PRO A 96 -4.23 9.47 2.36
CA PRO A 96 -3.64 8.36 3.09
C PRO A 96 -2.13 8.28 2.89
N CYS A 97 -1.38 8.17 3.98
CA CYS A 97 0.04 7.89 3.97
C CYS A 97 0.27 6.38 3.78
N GLN A 98 1.11 6.01 2.81
CA GLN A 98 1.64 4.65 2.74
C GLN A 98 3.03 4.64 3.39
N PRO A 99 3.15 4.18 4.66
CA PRO A 99 4.46 4.07 5.28
C PRO A 99 5.32 3.11 4.45
N ARG A 100 6.58 3.50 4.21
CA ARG A 100 7.54 2.63 3.54
C ARG A 100 7.69 1.35 4.37
N PRO A 101 7.69 0.16 3.76
CA PRO A 101 7.97 -1.07 4.48
C PRO A 101 9.33 -0.94 5.18
N PHE A 102 9.38 -1.19 6.48
CA PHE A 102 10.65 -1.29 7.18
C PHE A 102 11.46 -2.44 6.56
N ARG A 103 12.67 -2.14 6.08
CA ARG A 103 13.62 -3.13 5.61
C ARG A 103 14.84 -3.07 6.53
N PRO A 104 15.15 -4.12 7.32
CA PRO A 104 16.40 -4.18 8.04
C PRO A 104 17.56 -3.98 7.06
N VAL A 105 18.50 -3.11 7.42
CA VAL A 105 19.72 -2.89 6.64
C VAL A 105 20.61 -4.11 6.83
N THR A 106 20.65 -5.00 5.84
CA THR A 106 21.37 -6.28 5.92
C THR A 106 22.84 -6.17 5.52
N THR A 107 23.26 -5.07 4.89
CA THR A 107 24.59 -4.95 4.30
C THR A 107 25.06 -3.49 4.36
N ILE A 108 26.19 -3.22 5.01
CA ILE A 108 27.00 -2.04 4.68
C ILE A 108 27.59 -2.35 3.30
N ALA A 109 27.32 -1.53 2.29
CA ALA A 109 27.87 -1.71 0.95
C ALA A 109 29.40 -1.63 1.01
N GLY A 110 30.05 -2.76 1.24
CA GLY A 110 31.45 -2.97 0.89
C GLY A 110 31.53 -3.13 -0.62
N ASP A 111 32.68 -2.76 -1.19
CA ASP A 111 33.01 -2.90 -2.60
C ASP A 111 33.13 -4.39 -2.98
N THR A 112 31.99 -5.09 -2.99
CA THR A 112 31.90 -6.44 -3.52
C THR A 112 31.81 -6.28 -5.03
N GLY A 113 32.94 -6.49 -5.71
CA GLY A 113 33.04 -6.42 -7.17
C GLY A 113 31.88 -7.15 -7.86
N GLN A 114 31.56 -6.70 -9.07
CA GLN A 114 30.44 -7.21 -9.87
C GLN A 114 30.49 -8.74 -9.94
N THR A 115 29.55 -9.40 -9.28
CA THR A 115 29.49 -10.86 -9.29
C THR A 115 29.06 -11.33 -10.68
N PRO A 116 29.79 -12.25 -11.33
CA PRO A 116 29.43 -12.73 -12.65
C PRO A 116 28.09 -13.47 -12.60
N ASP A 117 27.16 -13.06 -13.45
CA ASP A 117 25.86 -13.71 -13.65
C ASP A 117 26.06 -15.00 -14.46
N LEU A 118 26.30 -16.11 -13.77
CA LEU A 118 26.56 -17.42 -14.38
C LEU A 118 25.35 -17.94 -15.15
N VAL A 119 24.15 -17.48 -14.78
CA VAL A 119 22.90 -17.86 -15.43
C VAL A 119 22.47 -16.88 -16.52
N LYS A 120 23.17 -15.75 -16.69
CA LYS A 120 22.89 -14.67 -17.67
C LYS A 120 21.41 -14.28 -17.70
N ARG A 121 20.77 -14.19 -16.53
CA ARG A 121 19.33 -13.98 -16.34
C ARG A 121 18.39 -15.01 -17.01
N HIS A 122 18.92 -16.15 -17.46
CA HIS A 122 18.13 -17.25 -18.01
C HIS A 122 17.75 -18.24 -16.90
N PHE A 123 16.60 -18.07 -16.27
CA PHE A 123 16.13 -18.91 -15.14
C PHE A 123 15.34 -20.16 -15.56
N ASN A 124 15.61 -20.68 -16.75
CA ASN A 124 14.98 -21.89 -17.28
C ASN A 124 16.03 -22.99 -17.47
N ALA A 125 15.64 -24.22 -17.18
CA ALA A 125 16.41 -25.43 -17.38
C ALA A 125 15.49 -26.57 -17.82
N VAL A 126 16.01 -27.50 -18.60
CA VAL A 126 15.25 -28.68 -19.09
C VAL A 126 15.36 -29.83 -18.11
N VAL A 127 16.52 -29.99 -17.48
CA VAL A 127 16.84 -31.11 -16.58
C VAL A 127 16.87 -30.62 -15.14
N PRO A 128 16.10 -31.22 -14.21
CA PRO A 128 16.14 -30.90 -12.79
C PRO A 128 17.57 -30.94 -12.22
N GLY A 129 17.93 -29.96 -11.40
CA GLY A 129 19.23 -29.92 -10.72
C GLY A 129 20.38 -29.34 -11.54
N THR A 130 20.16 -29.00 -12.81
CA THR A 130 21.19 -28.36 -13.65
C THR A 130 21.33 -26.85 -13.40
N LYS A 131 20.24 -26.18 -12.99
CA LYS A 131 20.27 -24.76 -12.67
C LYS A 131 19.44 -24.51 -11.43
N LEU A 132 20.10 -24.04 -10.39
CA LEU A 132 19.54 -23.77 -9.08
C LEU A 132 19.70 -22.28 -8.80
N VAL A 133 18.67 -21.67 -8.22
CA VAL A 133 18.73 -20.30 -7.71
C VAL A 133 18.43 -20.28 -6.23
N GLY A 134 19.17 -19.47 -5.48
CA GLY A 134 18.96 -19.33 -4.04
C GLY A 134 18.61 -17.91 -3.64
N ASP A 135 17.81 -17.77 -2.60
CA ASP A 135 17.51 -16.47 -1.99
C ASP A 135 17.53 -16.59 -0.47
N ILE A 136 17.90 -15.50 0.21
CA ILE A 136 17.79 -15.38 1.66
C ILE A 136 16.78 -14.28 1.96
N THR A 137 15.74 -14.65 2.69
CA THR A 137 14.73 -13.71 3.16
C THR A 137 14.68 -13.68 4.68
N TYR A 138 14.13 -12.61 5.23
CA TYR A 138 13.92 -12.43 6.66
C TYR A 138 12.42 -12.33 6.94
N ILE A 139 11.97 -13.03 7.97
CA ILE A 139 10.57 -13.13 8.36
C ILE A 139 10.46 -12.52 9.77
N PRO A 140 9.68 -11.43 9.95
CA PRO A 140 9.43 -10.89 11.28
C PRO A 140 8.53 -11.87 12.04
N THR A 141 8.94 -12.23 13.25
CA THR A 141 8.16 -13.06 14.18
C THR A 141 8.03 -12.35 15.52
N TRP A 142 7.18 -12.86 16.42
CA TRP A 142 7.06 -12.33 17.78
C TRP A 142 8.30 -12.54 18.65
N GLU A 143 9.15 -13.51 18.30
CA GLU A 143 10.38 -13.84 19.03
C GLU A 143 11.63 -13.14 18.44
N GLY A 144 11.46 -12.41 17.34
CA GLY A 144 12.55 -11.75 16.62
C GLY A 144 12.54 -12.05 15.12
N TRP A 145 13.69 -11.87 14.47
CA TRP A 145 13.86 -12.14 13.04
C TRP A 145 14.24 -13.60 12.79
N LEU A 146 13.50 -14.26 11.91
CA LEU A 146 13.86 -15.57 11.36
C LEU A 146 14.45 -15.39 9.97
N TYR A 147 15.65 -15.92 9.73
CA TYR A 147 16.29 -15.93 8.42
C TYR A 147 16.01 -17.26 7.72
N LEU A 148 15.48 -17.19 6.50
CA LEU A 148 15.14 -18.34 5.67
C LEU A 148 16.00 -18.30 4.39
N ALA A 149 16.84 -19.32 4.20
CA ALA A 149 17.50 -19.57 2.92
C ALA A 149 16.71 -20.62 2.14
N THR A 150 16.54 -20.38 0.84
CA THR A 150 15.87 -21.32 -0.08
C THR A 150 16.74 -21.62 -1.29
N VAL A 151 16.56 -22.81 -1.87
CA VAL A 151 17.17 -23.25 -3.13
C VAL A 151 16.04 -23.76 -4.02
N LEU A 152 15.83 -23.08 -5.14
CA LEU A 152 14.80 -23.37 -6.13
C LEU A 152 15.45 -23.97 -7.38
N ASP A 153 14.86 -25.05 -7.90
CA ASP A 153 15.27 -25.65 -9.17
C ASP A 153 14.58 -24.97 -10.36
N CYS A 154 15.37 -24.45 -11.30
CA CYS A 154 14.87 -23.72 -12.44
C CYS A 154 14.11 -24.60 -13.45
N ALA A 155 14.27 -25.92 -13.41
CA ALA A 155 13.52 -26.83 -14.28
C ALA A 155 12.12 -27.14 -13.71
N THR A 156 12.06 -27.57 -12.46
CA THR A 156 10.79 -27.97 -11.82
C THR A 156 10.04 -26.82 -11.14
N LYS A 157 10.70 -25.68 -10.90
CA LYS A 157 10.22 -24.54 -10.10
C LYS A 157 9.93 -24.89 -8.63
N LYS A 158 10.37 -26.06 -8.16
CA LYS A 158 10.21 -26.49 -6.78
C LYS A 158 11.32 -25.91 -5.91
N VAL A 159 10.99 -25.61 -4.66
CA VAL A 159 12.00 -25.42 -3.60
C VAL A 159 12.53 -26.80 -3.25
N VAL A 160 13.79 -27.04 -3.59
CA VAL A 160 14.47 -28.33 -3.44
C VAL A 160 15.35 -28.38 -2.19
N GLY A 161 15.65 -27.23 -1.59
CA GLY A 161 16.30 -27.13 -0.29
C GLY A 161 15.93 -25.86 0.43
N TYR A 162 15.90 -25.89 1.75
CA TYR A 162 15.73 -24.71 2.58
C TYR A 162 16.38 -24.92 3.95
N ALA A 163 16.67 -23.83 4.64
CA ALA A 163 17.13 -23.84 6.02
C ALA A 163 16.67 -22.55 6.71
N MET A 164 16.50 -22.61 8.03
CA MET A 164 16.07 -21.49 8.86
C MET A 164 17.03 -21.31 10.04
N ALA A 165 17.32 -20.06 10.40
CA ALA A 165 18.14 -19.72 11.56
C ALA A 165 17.75 -18.35 12.14
N ASP A 166 18.20 -18.06 13.36
CA ASP A 166 18.14 -16.74 14.00
C ASP A 166 19.26 -15.80 13.53
N HIS A 167 20.10 -16.23 12.56
CA HIS A 167 21.25 -15.50 12.08
C HIS A 167 21.39 -15.52 10.54
N MET A 168 22.00 -14.47 9.98
CA MET A 168 22.38 -14.40 8.57
C MET A 168 23.86 -14.77 8.35
N ARG A 169 24.20 -16.05 8.51
CA ARG A 169 25.58 -16.57 8.32
C ARG A 169 25.63 -17.53 7.12
N ALA A 170 26.83 -17.73 6.58
CA ALA A 170 27.05 -18.66 5.46
C ALA A 170 26.57 -20.09 5.76
N SER A 171 26.60 -20.53 7.03
CA SER A 171 26.08 -21.84 7.45
C SER A 171 24.61 -22.06 7.04
N LEU A 172 23.78 -21.02 7.11
CA LEU A 172 22.37 -21.09 6.70
C LEU A 172 22.23 -21.49 5.22
N VAL A 173 23.03 -20.88 4.35
CA VAL A 173 23.03 -21.17 2.91
C VAL A 173 23.59 -22.56 2.62
N VAL A 174 24.68 -22.93 3.31
CA VAL A 174 25.29 -24.26 3.20
C VAL A 174 24.29 -25.35 3.58
N ASP A 175 23.49 -25.15 4.63
CA ASP A 175 22.51 -26.15 5.07
C ASP A 175 21.36 -26.29 4.06
N ALA A 176 20.89 -25.19 3.47
CA ALA A 176 19.91 -25.22 2.39
C ALA A 176 20.45 -25.96 1.15
N LEU A 177 21.71 -25.73 0.77
CA LEU A 177 22.38 -26.42 -0.34
C LEU A 177 22.58 -27.92 -0.06
N LYS A 178 22.99 -28.29 1.16
CA LYS A 178 23.08 -29.70 1.59
C LYS A 178 21.72 -30.41 1.52
N MET A 179 20.63 -29.71 1.83
CA MET A 179 19.29 -30.25 1.63
C MET A 179 18.97 -30.43 0.14
N ALA A 180 19.26 -29.43 -0.70
CA ALA A 180 19.04 -29.51 -2.14
C ALA A 180 19.80 -30.68 -2.79
N ALA A 181 21.06 -30.89 -2.40
CA ALA A 181 21.91 -31.98 -2.89
C ALA A 181 21.39 -33.38 -2.53
N ARG A 182 20.58 -33.51 -1.46
CA ARG A 182 19.90 -34.77 -1.10
C ARG A 182 18.64 -35.00 -1.90
N ASN A 183 17.94 -33.92 -2.28
CA ASN A 183 16.63 -33.98 -2.90
C ASN A 183 16.68 -34.03 -4.44
N VAL A 184 17.77 -33.54 -5.04
CA VAL A 184 17.97 -33.53 -6.49
C VAL A 184 19.39 -33.94 -6.82
N ARG A 185 19.55 -34.64 -7.94
CA ARG A 185 20.87 -34.99 -8.46
C ARG A 185 21.60 -33.73 -8.93
N ILE A 186 22.61 -33.35 -8.19
CA ILE A 186 23.58 -32.33 -8.59
C ILE A 186 24.70 -33.04 -9.35
N VAL A 187 25.02 -32.55 -10.55
CA VAL A 187 26.08 -33.10 -11.39
C VAL A 187 27.26 -32.12 -11.33
N PRO A 188 28.43 -32.56 -10.84
CA PRO A 188 29.64 -31.74 -10.85
C PRO A 188 29.91 -31.18 -12.25
N ASP A 189 30.42 -29.94 -12.31
CA ASP A 189 30.77 -29.23 -13.55
C ASP A 189 29.61 -28.94 -14.53
N VAL A 190 28.37 -29.33 -14.18
CA VAL A 190 27.16 -29.09 -14.99
C VAL A 190 26.14 -28.26 -14.22
N SER A 191 25.96 -28.56 -12.94
CA SER A 191 25.01 -27.87 -12.07
C SER A 191 25.52 -26.48 -11.70
N ILE A 192 24.73 -25.45 -12.02
CA ILE A 192 25.02 -24.06 -11.65
C ILE A 192 24.12 -23.64 -10.49
N PHE A 193 24.70 -23.06 -9.45
CA PHE A 193 23.97 -22.35 -8.39
C PHE A 193 24.23 -20.84 -8.48
N GLN A 194 23.16 -20.05 -8.50
CA GLN A 194 23.22 -18.59 -8.48
C GLN A 194 22.41 -18.07 -7.28
N ALA A 195 23.03 -17.35 -6.35
CA ALA A 195 22.27 -16.61 -5.34
C ALA A 195 21.71 -15.31 -5.94
N LEU A 196 20.46 -15.02 -5.61
CA LEU A 196 19.71 -13.82 -6.02
C LEU A 196 19.95 -12.64 -5.07
N VAL A 197 20.50 -12.91 -3.89
CA VAL A 197 21.18 -11.93 -3.03
C VAL A 197 22.65 -11.94 -3.43
N THR A 198 23.29 -10.79 -3.61
CA THR A 198 24.69 -10.63 -4.10
C THR A 198 25.72 -11.44 -3.28
N PHE A 199 25.86 -12.74 -3.56
CA PHE A 199 26.92 -13.66 -3.07
C PHE A 199 26.95 -14.92 -3.98
N SER A 200 27.96 -15.12 -4.83
CA SER A 200 28.10 -16.38 -5.61
C SER A 200 29.05 -17.37 -4.94
N TRP A 201 28.68 -18.66 -4.98
CA TRP A 201 29.56 -19.81 -4.79
C TRP A 201 29.63 -20.60 -6.08
N VAL A 202 30.83 -21.01 -6.51
CA VAL A 202 31.00 -22.12 -7.47
C VAL A 202 30.96 -23.40 -6.65
N VAL A 203 30.02 -24.30 -6.96
CA VAL A 203 29.93 -25.65 -6.38
C VAL A 203 30.69 -26.61 -7.26
#